data_AF-A0A0F7ZZJ4-F1
#
_entry.id   AF-A0A0F7ZZJ4-F1
#
_cell.length_a   1.000
_cell.length_b   1.000
_cell.length_c   1.000
_cell.angle_alpha   90.00
_cell.angle_beta   90.00
_cell.angle_gamma   90.00
#
_symmetry.space_group_name_H-M   'P 1'
#
loop_
_entity.id
_entity.type
_entity.pdbx_description
1 polymer ?
#
loop_
_entity_poly.entity_id
_entity_poly.type
_entity_poly.pdbx_seq_one_letter_code
_entity_poly.pdbx_strand_id
1 'polypeptide(L)'
;MALSLTKSWFFFSALHLVCLALALTICGIYGSYAHYDNGTKKFIYAIVVASLSAVTSVVYFLPPVVRRASLFAAIWNMILFILWIIAFAIFAVVWLKYAPNQTRHIARMRSAVWVDLANALLWLISSLAMFGYWWKHRDTRSQFTGRAHV
;
A
#
# COMPACT_ATOMS: atom_id res chain seq x y z
N MET A 1 2.78 27.16 -12.77
CA MET A 1 3.21 26.27 -11.68
C MET A 1 2.04 25.58 -10.94
N ALA A 2 0.84 26.17 -10.86
CA ALA A 2 -0.33 25.53 -10.21
C ALA A 2 -0.88 24.30 -10.98
N LEU A 3 -0.85 24.32 -12.31
CA LEU A 3 -1.43 23.26 -13.16
C LEU A 3 -0.70 21.90 -13.09
N SER A 4 0.61 21.88 -12.79
CA SER A 4 1.36 20.62 -12.61
C SER A 4 1.08 19.99 -11.24
N LEU A 5 0.80 20.82 -10.24
CA LEU A 5 0.46 20.41 -8.88
C LEU A 5 -0.90 19.71 -8.81
N THR A 6 -1.89 20.19 -9.56
CA THR A 6 -3.22 19.57 -9.61
C THR A 6 -3.17 18.18 -10.27
N LYS A 7 -2.42 18.03 -11.36
CA LYS A 7 -2.31 16.74 -12.09
C LYS A 7 -1.65 15.64 -11.25
N SER A 8 -0.53 15.95 -10.59
CA SER A 8 0.13 14.98 -9.71
C SER A 8 -0.74 14.57 -8.53
N TRP A 9 -1.54 15.50 -7.98
CA TRP A 9 -2.46 15.21 -6.89
C TRP A 9 -3.65 14.33 -7.29
N PHE A 10 -4.22 14.55 -8.49
CA PHE A 10 -5.26 13.68 -9.04
C PHE A 10 -4.74 12.27 -9.31
N PHE A 11 -3.55 12.13 -9.88
CA PHE A 11 -2.93 10.82 -10.12
C PHE A 11 -2.69 10.07 -8.81
N PHE A 12 -2.16 10.76 -7.80
CA PHE A 12 -1.92 10.18 -6.47
C PHE A 12 -3.24 9.76 -5.81
N SER A 13 -4.27 10.61 -5.84
CA SER A 13 -5.58 10.30 -5.26
C SER A 13 -6.26 9.13 -5.97
N ALA A 14 -6.19 9.07 -7.30
CA ALA A 14 -6.72 7.95 -8.07
C ALA A 14 -6.04 6.63 -7.71
N LEU A 15 -4.71 6.63 -7.56
CA LEU A 15 -3.96 5.46 -7.13
C LEU A 15 -4.43 4.96 -5.75
N HIS A 16 -4.57 5.85 -4.77
CA HIS A 16 -5.01 5.48 -3.42
C HIS A 16 -6.47 5.03 -3.36
N LEU A 17 -7.31 5.53 -4.27
CA LEU A 17 -8.68 5.04 -4.46
C LEU A 17 -8.68 3.59 -4.94
N VAL A 18 -7.80 3.24 -5.88
CA VAL A 18 -7.63 1.82 -6.30
C VAL A 18 -7.12 0.98 -5.14
N CYS A 19 -6.11 1.43 -4.38
CA CYS A 19 -5.63 0.72 -3.19
C CYS A 19 -6.75 0.52 -2.14
N LEU A 20 -7.61 1.52 -1.95
CA LEU A 20 -8.75 1.44 -1.04
C LEU A 20 -9.76 0.38 -1.50
N ALA A 21 -10.10 0.38 -2.80
CA ALA A 21 -11.04 -0.59 -3.36
C ALA A 21 -10.50 -2.03 -3.24
N LEU A 22 -9.21 -2.23 -3.53
CA LEU A 22 -8.56 -3.55 -3.38
C LEU A 22 -8.52 -3.98 -1.91
N ALA A 23 -8.17 -3.08 -0.99
CA ALA A 23 -8.17 -3.37 0.45
C ALA A 23 -9.57 -3.76 0.97
N LEU A 24 -10.61 -3.03 0.57
CA LEU A 24 -12.00 -3.36 0.93
C LEU A 24 -12.44 -4.72 0.36
N THR A 25 -12.01 -5.04 -0.87
CA THR A 25 -12.28 -6.34 -1.49
C THR A 25 -11.66 -7.48 -0.69
N ILE A 26 -10.40 -7.32 -0.25
CA ILE A 26 -9.68 -8.28 0.60
C ILE A 26 -10.33 -8.41 1.97
N CYS A 27 -10.75 -7.32 2.61
CA CYS A 27 -11.53 -7.36 3.84
C CYS A 27 -12.82 -8.16 3.68
N GLY A 28 -13.57 -7.96 2.59
CA GLY A 28 -14.81 -8.69 2.34
C GLY A 28 -14.58 -10.19 2.10
N ILE A 29 -13.60 -10.53 1.24
CA ILE A 29 -13.28 -11.91 0.91
C ILE A 29 -12.74 -12.64 2.15
N TYR A 30 -11.63 -12.18 2.75
CA TYR A 30 -11.03 -12.88 3.88
C TYR A 30 -11.83 -12.74 5.18
N GLY A 31 -12.61 -11.67 5.35
CA GLY A 31 -13.55 -11.55 6.47
C GLY A 31 -14.60 -12.66 6.47
N SER A 32 -15.15 -12.99 5.30
CA SER A 32 -16.10 -14.11 5.17
C SER A 32 -15.47 -15.47 5.51
N TYR A 33 -14.21 -15.69 5.12
CA TYR A 33 -13.48 -16.92 5.44
C TYR A 33 -13.06 -17.00 6.91
N ALA A 34 -12.67 -15.87 7.53
CA ALA A 34 -12.32 -15.82 8.94
C ALA A 34 -13.53 -16.15 9.83
N HIS A 35 -14.73 -15.72 9.44
CA HIS A 35 -15.95 -16.04 10.17
C HIS A 35 -16.31 -17.54 10.09
N TYR A 36 -16.07 -18.18 8.94
CA TYR A 36 -16.39 -19.60 8.73
C TYR A 36 -15.36 -20.55 9.36
N ASP A 37 -14.09 -20.17 9.38
CA ASP A 37 -12.96 -20.99 9.83
C ASP A 37 -12.45 -20.61 11.23
N ASN A 38 -13.34 -20.10 12.10
CA ASN A 38 -13.04 -19.70 13.48
C ASN A 38 -11.78 -18.83 13.66
N GLY A 39 -11.54 -17.89 12.73
CA GLY A 39 -10.47 -16.92 12.87
C GLY A 39 -9.07 -17.50 12.71
N THR A 40 -8.85 -18.42 11.76
CA THR A 40 -7.49 -18.84 11.39
C THR A 40 -6.58 -17.62 11.22
N LYS A 41 -5.46 -17.61 11.96
CA LYS A 41 -4.55 -16.46 12.15
C LYS A 41 -4.12 -15.78 10.83
N LYS A 42 -4.06 -16.55 9.74
CA LYS A 42 -3.69 -16.10 8.40
C LYS A 42 -4.71 -15.10 7.82
N PHE A 43 -6.01 -15.34 8.02
CA PHE A 43 -7.07 -14.45 7.53
C PHE A 43 -7.15 -13.17 8.37
N ILE A 44 -6.95 -13.27 9.69
CA ILE A 44 -6.90 -12.10 10.58
C ILE A 44 -5.74 -11.17 10.18
N TYR A 45 -4.56 -11.73 9.90
CA TYR A 45 -3.42 -10.95 9.42
C TYR A 45 -3.78 -10.15 8.15
N ALA A 46 -4.40 -10.81 7.17
CA ALA A 46 -4.80 -10.16 5.92
C ALA A 46 -5.81 -9.01 6.15
N ILE A 47 -6.80 -9.22 7.04
CA ILE A 47 -7.81 -8.21 7.38
C ILE A 47 -7.16 -7.00 8.07
N VAL A 48 -6.21 -7.23 8.98
CA VAL A 48 -5.48 -6.15 9.68
C VAL A 48 -4.66 -5.33 8.69
N VAL A 49 -3.91 -5.98 7.80
CA VAL A 49 -3.11 -5.31 6.76
C VAL A 49 -4.01 -4.53 5.80
N ALA A 50 -5.12 -5.11 5.37
CA ALA A 50 -6.10 -4.44 4.52
C ALA A 50 -6.76 -3.24 5.21
N SER A 51 -7.09 -3.35 6.49
CA SER A 51 -7.67 -2.25 7.27
C SER A 51 -6.69 -1.09 7.45
N LEU A 52 -5.42 -1.38 7.79
CA LEU A 52 -4.34 -0.37 7.85
C LEU A 52 -4.15 0.32 6.49
N SER A 53 -4.19 -0.45 5.42
CA SER A 53 -4.09 0.05 4.04
C SER A 53 -5.26 0.96 3.69
N ALA A 54 -6.50 0.58 4.04
CA ALA A 54 -7.70 1.38 3.82
C ALA A 54 -7.66 2.71 4.59
N VAL A 55 -7.29 2.68 5.89
CA VAL A 55 -7.12 3.89 6.70
C VAL A 55 -6.05 4.81 6.09
N THR A 56 -4.93 4.24 5.65
CA THR A 56 -3.85 5.01 5.03
C THR A 56 -4.30 5.68 3.72
N SER A 57 -5.04 4.96 2.87
CA SER A 57 -5.62 5.54 1.64
C SER A 57 -6.55 6.71 1.94
N VAL A 58 -7.38 6.61 2.99
CA VAL A 58 -8.27 7.70 3.40
C VAL A 58 -7.48 8.92 3.88
N VAL A 59 -6.43 8.71 4.68
CA VAL A 59 -5.56 9.79 5.16
C VAL A 59 -4.86 10.51 4.00
N TYR A 60 -4.44 9.79 2.96
CA TYR A 60 -3.75 10.38 1.81
C TYR A 60 -4.66 11.15 0.85
N PHE A 61 -5.99 11.07 0.99
CA PHE A 61 -6.88 12.01 0.30
C PHE A 61 -6.70 13.45 0.81
N LEU A 62 -6.09 13.67 1.98
CA LEU A 62 -5.83 15.01 2.52
C LEU A 62 -4.53 15.59 1.92
N PRO A 63 -4.60 16.67 1.09
CA PRO A 63 -3.43 17.32 0.49
C PRO A 63 -2.31 17.77 1.46
N PRO A 64 -2.59 18.26 2.70
CA PRO A 64 -1.53 18.78 3.56
C PRO A 64 -0.61 17.70 4.13
N VAL A 65 -1.05 16.43 4.18
CA VAL A 65 -0.27 15.31 4.74
C VAL A 65 0.88 14.93 3.80
N VAL A 66 0.59 14.84 2.49
CA VAL A 66 1.57 14.47 1.45
C VAL A 66 2.65 15.54 1.28
N ARG A 67 2.32 16.81 1.51
CA ARG A 67 3.23 17.95 1.28
C ARG A 67 4.25 18.16 2.41
N ARG A 68 3.92 17.79 3.66
CA ARG A 68 4.77 18.08 4.84
C ARG A 68 5.66 16.91 5.27
N ALA A 69 5.36 15.69 4.82
CA ALA A 69 5.97 14.47 5.34
C ALA A 69 6.41 13.47 4.24
N SER A 70 6.89 13.95 3.08
CA SER A 70 7.16 13.09 1.91
C SER A 70 8.10 11.90 2.19
N LEU A 71 9.06 12.06 3.10
CA LEU A 71 9.97 11.00 3.54
C LEU A 71 9.30 9.96 4.43
N PHE A 72 8.64 10.41 5.49
CA PHE A 72 7.95 9.54 6.43
C PHE A 72 6.82 8.78 5.74
N ALA A 73 6.10 9.45 4.83
CA ALA A 73 5.07 8.84 4.01
C ALA A 73 5.64 7.79 3.03
N ALA A 74 6.82 8.01 2.46
CA ALA A 74 7.50 7.00 1.63
C ALA A 74 7.90 5.76 2.46
N ILE A 75 8.45 5.96 3.66
CA ILE A 75 8.80 4.85 4.57
C ILE A 75 7.53 4.08 4.98
N TRP A 76 6.45 4.78 5.33
CA TRP A 76 5.17 4.16 5.66
C TRP A 76 4.60 3.33 4.51
N ASN A 77 4.66 3.85 3.28
CA ASN A 77 4.23 3.10 2.09
C ASN A 77 5.07 1.85 1.86
N MET A 78 6.38 1.91 2.16
CA MET A 78 7.26 0.75 2.09
C MET A 78 6.90 -0.31 3.15
N ILE A 79 6.52 0.11 4.36
CA ILE A 79 6.04 -0.81 5.41
C ILE A 79 4.77 -1.52 4.93
N LEU A 80 3.80 -0.79 4.36
CA LEU A 80 2.59 -1.39 3.81
C LEU A 80 2.90 -2.35 2.66
N PHE A 81 3.83 -2.01 1.77
CA PHE A 81 4.31 -2.93 0.73
C PHE A 81 4.82 -4.25 1.32
N ILE A 82 5.69 -4.19 2.33
CA ILE A 82 6.25 -5.38 2.98
C ILE A 82 5.14 -6.23 3.62
N LEU A 83 4.18 -5.59 4.30
CA LEU A 83 3.04 -6.30 4.90
C LEU A 83 2.20 -7.03 3.84
N TRP A 84 1.94 -6.40 2.69
CA TRP A 84 1.23 -7.05 1.59
C TRP A 84 2.01 -8.21 0.96
N ILE A 85 3.35 -8.09 0.84
CA ILE A 85 4.19 -9.20 0.37
C ILE A 85 4.17 -10.39 1.35
N ILE A 86 4.17 -10.13 2.66
CA ILE A 86 4.04 -11.19 3.67
C ILE A 86 2.66 -11.87 3.55
N ALA A 87 1.59 -11.09 3.38
CA ALA A 87 0.24 -11.65 3.16
C ALA A 87 0.20 -12.55 1.92
N PHE A 88 0.75 -12.06 0.81
CA PHE A 88 0.91 -12.82 -0.43
C PHE A 88 1.70 -14.12 -0.20
N ALA A 89 2.83 -14.06 0.51
CA ALA A 89 3.66 -15.24 0.79
C ALA A 89 2.92 -16.29 1.63
N ILE A 90 2.16 -15.88 2.65
CA ILE A 90 1.34 -16.77 3.48
C ILE A 90 0.34 -17.53 2.61
N PHE A 91 -0.38 -16.83 1.73
CA PHE A 91 -1.37 -17.46 0.87
C PHE A 91 -0.77 -18.23 -0.31
N ALA A 92 0.39 -17.85 -0.81
CA ALA A 92 1.12 -18.58 -1.84
C ALA A 92 1.53 -19.98 -1.36
N VAL A 93 2.02 -20.11 -0.13
CA VAL A 93 2.36 -21.41 0.48
C VAL A 93 1.12 -22.26 0.71
N VAL A 94 0.01 -21.64 1.14
CA VAL A 94 -1.28 -22.33 1.29
C VAL A 94 -1.75 -22.87 -0.07
N TRP A 95 -1.70 -22.05 -1.12
CA TRP A 95 -2.07 -22.46 -2.47
C TRP A 95 -1.24 -23.67 -2.96
N LEU A 96 0.08 -23.63 -2.77
CA LEU A 96 0.96 -24.70 -3.24
C LEU A 96 0.65 -26.05 -2.56
N LYS A 97 0.20 -26.04 -1.31
CA LYS A 97 -0.19 -27.25 -0.57
C LYS A 97 -1.54 -27.84 -1.00
N TYR A 98 -2.48 -27.01 -1.46
CA TYR A 98 -3.84 -27.45 -1.83
C TYR A 98 -4.08 -27.53 -3.35
N ALA A 99 -3.06 -27.29 -4.17
CA ALA A 99 -3.08 -27.39 -5.63
C ALA A 99 -3.67 -28.71 -6.21
N PRO A 100 -3.52 -29.91 -5.60
CA PRO A 100 -4.07 -31.13 -6.19
C PRO A 100 -5.61 -31.26 -6.09
N ASN A 101 -6.28 -30.56 -5.17
CA ASN A 101 -7.73 -30.69 -4.95
C ASN A 101 -8.50 -29.58 -5.66
N GLN A 102 -8.66 -29.64 -6.98
CA GLN A 102 -9.29 -28.60 -7.81
C GLN A 102 -10.78 -28.38 -7.53
N THR A 103 -11.09 -27.69 -6.43
CA THR A 103 -12.45 -27.24 -6.10
C THR A 103 -12.65 -25.77 -6.47
N ARG A 104 -13.90 -25.37 -6.76
CA ARG A 104 -14.28 -23.99 -7.14
C ARG A 104 -13.86 -22.92 -6.11
N HIS A 105 -13.70 -23.31 -4.85
CA HIS A 105 -13.19 -22.44 -3.78
C HIS A 105 -11.72 -22.06 -3.96
N ILE A 106 -10.88 -22.97 -4.46
CA ILE A 106 -9.45 -22.69 -4.69
C ILE A 106 -9.26 -21.70 -5.83
N ALA A 107 -10.12 -21.73 -6.86
CA ALA A 107 -10.07 -20.76 -7.95
C ALA A 107 -10.34 -19.31 -7.47
N ARG A 108 -11.30 -19.12 -6.56
CA ARG A 108 -11.56 -17.79 -5.95
C ARG A 108 -10.39 -17.32 -5.09
N MET A 109 -9.76 -18.23 -4.35
CA MET A 109 -8.60 -17.92 -3.53
C MET A 109 -7.39 -17.52 -4.37
N ARG A 110 -7.20 -18.14 -5.55
CA ARG A 110 -6.18 -17.75 -6.53
C ARG A 110 -6.35 -16.30 -6.99
N SER A 111 -7.58 -15.88 -7.30
CA SER A 111 -7.85 -14.49 -7.68
C SER A 111 -7.51 -13.51 -6.56
N ALA A 112 -7.82 -13.84 -5.30
CA ALA A 112 -7.48 -12.99 -4.15
C ALA A 112 -5.96 -12.81 -3.96
N VAL A 113 -5.17 -13.86 -4.17
CA VAL A 113 -3.70 -13.78 -4.12
C VAL A 113 -3.13 -12.80 -5.16
N TRP A 114 -3.72 -12.73 -6.35
CA TRP A 114 -3.34 -11.73 -7.35
C TRP A 114 -3.73 -10.32 -6.95
N VAL A 115 -4.86 -10.16 -6.25
CA VAL A 115 -5.27 -8.85 -5.68
C VAL A 115 -4.28 -8.40 -4.62
N ASP A 116 -3.80 -9.29 -3.75
CA ASP A 116 -2.78 -8.99 -2.74
C ASP A 116 -1.49 -8.46 -3.40
N LEU A 117 -1.03 -9.15 -4.47
CA LEU A 117 0.17 -8.77 -5.20
C LEU A 117 -0.01 -7.43 -5.94
N ALA A 118 -1.17 -7.22 -6.55
CA ALA A 118 -1.49 -5.95 -7.21
C ALA A 118 -1.47 -4.79 -6.20
N ASN A 119 -2.06 -4.98 -5.02
CA ASN A 119 -2.06 -3.96 -3.99
C ASN A 119 -0.63 -3.70 -3.45
N ALA A 120 0.17 -4.75 -3.26
CA ALA A 120 1.58 -4.61 -2.91
C ALA A 120 2.32 -3.72 -3.92
N LEU A 121 2.19 -4.01 -5.22
CA LEU A 121 2.85 -3.23 -6.27
C LEU A 121 2.40 -1.77 -6.28
N LEU A 122 1.12 -1.48 -6.02
CA LEU A 122 0.64 -0.10 -5.92
C LEU A 122 1.26 0.65 -4.73
N TRP A 123 1.45 -0.01 -3.58
CA TRP A 123 2.17 0.57 -2.44
C TRP A 123 3.65 0.82 -2.76
N LEU A 124 4.30 -0.07 -3.53
CA LEU A 124 5.67 0.12 -4.00
C LEU A 124 5.77 1.33 -4.94
N ILE A 125 4.89 1.44 -5.93
CA ILE A 125 4.85 2.58 -6.86
C ILE A 125 4.63 3.88 -6.08
N SER A 126 3.74 3.88 -5.09
CA SER A 126 3.48 5.05 -4.23
C SER A 126 4.71 5.44 -3.41
N SER A 127 5.42 4.47 -2.86
CA SER A 127 6.68 4.69 -2.14
C SER A 127 7.74 5.31 -3.06
N LEU A 128 7.93 4.75 -4.26
CA LEU A 128 8.89 5.25 -5.24
C LEU A 128 8.54 6.66 -5.74
N ALA A 129 7.26 6.93 -5.97
CA ALA A 129 6.78 8.25 -6.39
C ALA A 129 7.06 9.31 -5.32
N MET A 130 6.79 9.02 -4.04
CA MET A 130 7.09 9.92 -2.92
C MET A 130 8.59 10.09 -2.69
N PHE A 131 9.36 9.01 -2.80
CA PHE A 131 10.82 9.05 -2.68
C PHE A 131 11.45 9.88 -3.82
N GLY A 132 10.99 9.69 -5.05
CA GLY A 132 11.43 10.47 -6.22
C GLY A 132 11.07 11.95 -6.11
N TYR A 133 9.86 12.27 -5.63
CA TYR A 133 9.46 13.65 -5.36
C TYR A 133 10.35 14.28 -4.30
N TRP A 134 10.62 13.57 -3.20
CA TRP A 134 11.53 14.06 -2.17
C TRP A 134 12.94 14.26 -2.72
N TRP A 135 13.53 13.27 -3.41
CA TRP A 135 14.86 13.36 -4.01
C TRP A 135 15.01 14.59 -4.92
N LYS A 136 14.00 14.89 -5.74
CA LYS A 136 14.00 16.03 -6.65
C LYS A 136 13.83 17.38 -5.95
N HIS A 137 13.18 17.42 -4.79
CA HIS A 137 12.91 18.62 -4.01
C HIS A 137 13.75 18.75 -2.73
N ARG A 138 14.79 17.93 -2.55
CA ARG A 138 15.76 18.17 -1.48
C ARG A 138 16.58 19.39 -1.83
N ASP A 139 16.27 20.51 -1.19
CA ASP A 139 17.19 21.63 -1.13
C ASP A 139 18.43 21.19 -0.35
N THR A 140 19.51 20.89 -1.07
CA THR A 140 20.89 20.84 -0.54
C THR A 140 21.37 22.27 -0.27
N ARG A 141 20.61 23.05 0.49
CA ARG A 141 21.11 24.32 1.03
C ARG A 141 21.87 24.00 2.30
N SER A 142 23.18 23.80 2.15
CA SER A 142 24.10 23.91 3.28
C SER A 142 23.88 25.28 3.94
N GLN A 143 23.21 25.29 5.09
CA GLN A 143 23.05 26.50 5.90
C GLN A 143 24.36 26.95 6.58
N PHE A 144 25.48 26.27 6.28
CA PHE A 144 26.78 26.48 6.89
C PHE A 144 27.80 27.10 5.91
N THR A 145 27.40 28.09 5.11
CA THR A 145 28.38 29.05 4.57
C THR A 145 28.16 30.40 5.25
N GLY A 146 28.57 30.48 6.51
CA GLY A 146 28.78 31.74 7.20
C GLY A 146 29.89 32.51 6.49
N ARG A 147 29.52 33.31 5.49
CA ARG A 147 30.37 34.39 4.98
C ARG A 147 30.38 35.50 6.03
N ALA A 148 31.31 35.42 6.99
CA ALA A 148 31.75 36.58 7.73
C ALA A 148 32.50 37.49 6.75
N HIS A 149 31.92 38.65 6.47
CA HIS A 149 32.59 39.76 5.80
C HIS A 149 32.90 40.79 6.89
N VAL A 150 34.16 40.86 7.30
CA VAL A 150 34.75 41.99 8.04
C VAL A 150 36.12 42.28 7.46
#